data_AF-A0AAY5KS85-F1
#
_entry.id   AF-A0AAY5KS85-F1
#
_cell.length_a   1.000
_cell.length_b   1.000
_cell.length_c   1.000
_cell.angle_alpha   90.00
_cell.angle_beta   90.00
_cell.angle_gamma   90.00
#
_symmetry.space_group_name_H-M   'P 1'
#
loop_
_entity.id
_entity.type
_entity.pdbx_description
1 polymer ?
#
loop_
_entity_poly.entity_id
_entity_poly.type
_entity_poly.pdbx_seq_one_letter_code
_entity_poly.pdbx_strand_id
1 'polypeptide(L)'
;HCWLLNKSLLYRTFISSELCKGLGGLRLYQTLFNWILDYLTGRPQLISLAHKFNRVKSSSDVVGAVLKELRLQAAETEESEGFRLAVAIDGVNSLWGRTTIKKEDKSPVAPEELTLIHNLRKMIDNNWCGGAVIATLSQTGSLYSPSSAYLPKELLGEEGFDSMDPFIPVPVSNYSEKEFESCYLYYLDRHWLQHPHSKTDEGKKEIIFLSNRNPSVLERLCAFL
;
A
#
# COMPACT_ATOMS: atom_id res chain seq x y z
N HIS A 1 16.83 -1.49 -1.35
CA HIS A 1 15.60 -2.28 -1.55
C HIS A 1 15.88 -3.75 -1.24
N CYS A 2 16.25 -4.11 0.00
CA CYS A 2 16.61 -5.48 0.33
C CYS A 2 15.47 -6.23 1.02
N TRP A 3 14.43 -6.55 0.25
CA TRP A 3 13.41 -7.58 0.54
C TRP A 3 12.83 -8.05 -0.79
N LEU A 4 13.65 -8.75 -1.58
CA LEU A 4 13.19 -9.55 -2.73
C LEU A 4 12.73 -10.92 -2.23
N LEU A 5 11.73 -10.93 -1.34
CA LEU A 5 10.83 -12.05 -1.19
C LEU A 5 9.52 -11.61 -1.83
N ASN A 6 9.38 -11.96 -3.10
CA ASN A 6 8.14 -11.96 -3.89
C ASN A 6 6.96 -11.28 -3.17
N LYS A 7 6.96 -9.94 -3.18
CA LYS A 7 5.98 -9.07 -2.51
C LYS A 7 4.53 -9.34 -2.95
N SER A 8 4.29 -10.14 -3.98
CA SER A 8 2.95 -10.50 -4.42
C SER A 8 2.40 -11.78 -3.78
N LEU A 9 3.25 -12.79 -3.54
CA LEU A 9 2.81 -14.11 -3.08
C LEU A 9 2.78 -14.22 -1.54
N LEU A 10 3.78 -13.70 -0.85
CA LEU A 10 3.80 -13.71 0.62
C LEU A 10 2.76 -12.75 1.21
N TYR A 11 2.56 -11.58 0.60
CA TYR A 11 1.50 -10.64 0.97
C TYR A 11 0.10 -11.24 0.75
N ARG A 12 -0.14 -11.88 -0.41
CA ARG A 12 -1.44 -12.54 -0.67
C ARG A 12 -1.73 -13.66 0.31
N THR A 13 -0.73 -14.50 0.62
CA THR A 13 -0.96 -15.71 1.42
C THR A 13 -1.05 -15.40 2.92
N PHE A 14 -0.20 -14.50 3.42
CA PHE A 14 -0.16 -14.16 4.85
C PHE A 14 -1.31 -13.21 5.26
N ILE A 15 -1.63 -12.22 4.41
CA ILE A 15 -2.82 -11.39 4.63
C ILE A 15 -4.08 -12.24 4.48
N SER A 16 -4.18 -13.12 3.49
CA SER A 16 -5.38 -13.97 3.35
C SER A 16 -5.65 -14.81 4.61
N SER A 17 -4.64 -15.41 5.25
CA SER A 17 -4.86 -16.28 6.41
C SER A 17 -5.25 -15.53 7.67
N GLU A 18 -4.59 -14.41 7.99
CA GLU A 18 -4.91 -13.62 9.18
C GLU A 18 -6.12 -12.72 8.98
N LEU A 19 -6.33 -12.20 7.76
CA LEU A 19 -7.56 -11.48 7.41
C LEU A 19 -8.76 -12.42 7.46
N CYS A 20 -8.65 -13.69 7.01
CA CYS A 20 -9.77 -14.64 7.15
C CYS A 20 -10.06 -15.01 8.61
N LYS A 21 -9.04 -15.11 9.47
CA LYS A 21 -9.23 -15.30 10.93
C LYS A 21 -9.87 -14.07 11.58
N GLY A 22 -9.41 -12.87 11.23
CA GLY A 22 -9.96 -11.60 11.70
C GLY A 22 -11.39 -11.40 11.22
N LEU A 23 -11.68 -11.68 9.94
CA LEU A 23 -13.03 -11.65 9.36
C LEU A 23 -13.97 -12.63 10.08
N GLY A 24 -13.47 -13.80 10.53
CA GLY A 24 -14.27 -14.78 11.27
C GLY A 24 -14.76 -14.30 12.64
N GLY A 25 -14.09 -13.29 13.22
CA GLY A 25 -14.55 -12.61 14.45
C GLY A 25 -15.45 -11.40 14.18
N LEU A 26 -15.60 -10.97 12.92
CA LEU A 26 -16.42 -9.82 12.56
C LEU A 26 -17.87 -10.26 12.37
N ARG A 27 -18.82 -9.50 12.94
CA ARG A 27 -20.27 -9.68 12.72
C ARG A 27 -20.70 -9.15 11.35
N LEU A 28 -20.01 -9.61 10.30
CA LEU A 28 -20.42 -9.36 8.93
C LEU A 28 -21.76 -10.04 8.67
N TYR A 29 -22.62 -9.42 7.85
CA TYR A 29 -23.78 -10.12 7.28
C TYR A 29 -23.30 -11.45 6.70
N GLN A 30 -23.91 -12.57 7.13
CA GLN A 30 -23.45 -13.94 6.82
C GLN A 30 -23.15 -14.15 5.33
N THR A 31 -23.94 -13.51 4.47
CA THR A 31 -23.80 -13.53 3.01
C THR A 31 -22.57 -12.78 2.48
N LEU A 32 -22.21 -11.66 3.11
CA LEU A 32 -21.05 -10.84 2.76
C LEU A 32 -19.74 -11.50 3.25
N PHE A 33 -19.78 -12.08 4.45
CA PHE A 33 -18.69 -12.85 5.03
C PHE A 33 -18.31 -14.06 4.18
N ASN A 34 -19.30 -14.91 3.85
CA ASN A 34 -19.08 -16.11 3.05
C ASN A 34 -18.51 -15.78 1.67
N TRP A 35 -18.95 -14.67 1.05
CA TRP A 35 -18.45 -14.26 -0.26
C TRP A 35 -17.02 -13.72 -0.21
N ILE A 36 -16.65 -12.95 0.82
CA ILE A 36 -15.26 -12.47 1.01
C ILE A 36 -14.31 -13.64 1.26
N LEU A 37 -14.72 -14.62 2.07
CA LEU A 37 -13.96 -15.85 2.27
C LEU A 37 -13.80 -16.63 0.98
N ASP A 38 -14.86 -16.78 0.19
CA ASP A 38 -14.78 -17.47 -1.11
C ASP A 38 -13.86 -16.73 -2.09
N TYR A 39 -13.89 -15.38 -2.12
CA TYR A 39 -13.05 -14.56 -2.99
C TYR A 39 -11.57 -14.58 -2.56
N LEU A 40 -11.28 -14.52 -1.26
CA LEU A 40 -9.91 -14.44 -0.73
C LEU A 40 -9.23 -15.81 -0.65
N THR A 41 -9.97 -16.87 -0.33
CA THR A 41 -9.38 -18.21 -0.11
C THR A 41 -9.35 -19.08 -1.36
N GLY A 42 -10.09 -18.72 -2.43
CA GLY A 42 -10.12 -19.45 -3.69
C GLY A 42 -10.56 -20.92 -3.57
N ARG A 43 -11.20 -21.32 -2.46
CA ARG A 43 -11.59 -22.72 -2.21
C ARG A 43 -12.94 -23.05 -2.87
N PRO A 44 -13.06 -24.18 -3.59
CA PRO A 44 -14.19 -24.44 -4.48
C PRO A 44 -15.41 -25.13 -3.82
N GLN A 45 -15.58 -25.07 -2.48
CA GLN A 45 -16.66 -25.84 -1.82
C GLN A 45 -17.96 -25.07 -1.57
N LEU A 46 -18.06 -23.79 -1.95
CA LEU A 46 -19.32 -23.00 -1.87
C LEU A 46 -19.71 -22.35 -3.21
N ILE A 47 -19.41 -23.04 -4.31
CA ILE A 47 -19.75 -22.62 -5.70
C ILE A 47 -21.28 -22.58 -5.96
N SER A 48 -22.13 -23.03 -5.05
CA SER A 48 -23.59 -23.03 -5.27
C SER A 48 -24.27 -21.66 -5.10
N LEU A 49 -23.61 -20.65 -4.52
CA LEU A 49 -24.10 -19.25 -4.51
C LEU A 49 -23.27 -18.27 -5.37
N ALA A 50 -22.06 -18.66 -5.79
CA ALA A 50 -21.19 -17.86 -6.65
C ALA A 50 -21.81 -17.52 -8.02
N HIS A 51 -22.82 -18.28 -8.46
CA HIS A 51 -23.58 -17.97 -9.67
C HIS A 51 -24.36 -16.65 -9.63
N LYS A 52 -24.59 -16.04 -8.46
CA LYS A 52 -25.20 -14.69 -8.38
C LYS A 52 -24.21 -13.52 -8.43
N PHE A 53 -22.91 -13.77 -8.18
CA PHE A 53 -21.88 -12.72 -8.12
C PHE A 53 -20.82 -12.82 -9.22
N ASN A 54 -21.05 -13.65 -10.25
CA ASN A 54 -20.23 -13.69 -11.48
C ASN A 54 -20.40 -12.44 -12.38
N ARG A 55 -20.71 -11.28 -11.79
CA ARG A 55 -20.79 -10.00 -12.47
C ARG A 55 -19.71 -9.11 -11.89
N VAL A 56 -18.54 -9.12 -12.54
CA VAL A 56 -17.42 -8.16 -12.40
C VAL A 56 -17.91 -6.70 -12.35
N LYS A 57 -19.13 -6.42 -12.83
CA LYS A 57 -19.82 -5.13 -12.80
C LYS A 57 -20.13 -4.56 -11.42
N SER A 58 -20.17 -5.36 -10.34
CA SER A 58 -20.55 -4.88 -8.99
C SER A 58 -19.40 -4.92 -7.97
N SER A 59 -18.18 -5.25 -8.39
CA SER A 59 -17.04 -5.46 -7.47
C SER A 59 -16.64 -4.20 -6.70
N SER A 60 -16.73 -3.02 -7.33
CA SER A 60 -16.42 -1.72 -6.69
C SER A 60 -17.36 -1.38 -5.54
N ASP A 61 -18.65 -1.71 -5.69
CA ASP A 61 -19.67 -1.44 -4.68
C ASP A 61 -19.51 -2.37 -3.47
N VAL A 62 -19.13 -3.63 -3.72
CA VAL A 62 -18.82 -4.58 -2.66
C VAL A 62 -17.61 -4.14 -1.86
N VAL A 63 -16.53 -3.69 -2.52
CA VAL A 63 -15.37 -3.12 -1.83
C VAL A 63 -15.78 -1.95 -0.93
N GLY A 64 -16.64 -1.05 -1.42
CA GLY A 64 -17.17 0.06 -0.62
C GLY A 64 -17.98 -0.41 0.59
N ALA A 65 -18.85 -1.40 0.42
CA ALA A 65 -19.63 -1.97 1.51
C ALA A 65 -18.75 -2.62 2.59
N VAL A 66 -17.72 -3.36 2.19
CA VAL A 66 -16.75 -3.98 3.10
C VAL A 66 -15.99 -2.91 3.89
N LEU A 67 -15.48 -1.89 3.21
CA LEU A 67 -14.75 -0.79 3.85
C LEU A 67 -15.62 -0.04 4.87
N LYS A 68 -16.89 0.20 4.54
CA LYS A 68 -17.85 0.81 5.45
C LYS A 68 -18.09 -0.04 6.70
N GLU A 69 -18.28 -1.35 6.52
CA GLU A 69 -18.56 -2.27 7.62
C GLU A 69 -17.36 -2.44 8.56
N LEU A 70 -16.14 -2.50 8.02
CA LEU A 70 -14.91 -2.51 8.82
C LEU A 70 -14.79 -1.26 9.70
N ARG A 71 -15.19 -0.09 9.18
CA ARG A 71 -15.20 1.16 9.96
C ARG A 71 -16.23 1.15 11.07
N LEU A 72 -17.44 0.63 10.82
CA LEU A 72 -18.49 0.53 11.83
C LEU A 72 -18.06 -0.36 12.99
N GLN A 73 -17.51 -1.52 12.69
CA GLN A 73 -17.07 -2.48 13.70
C GLN A 73 -15.85 -1.98 14.49
N ALA A 74 -14.94 -1.25 13.85
CA ALA A 74 -13.83 -0.59 14.54
C ALA A 74 -14.32 0.50 15.52
N ALA A 75 -15.38 1.24 15.15
CA ALA A 75 -15.92 2.33 15.96
C ALA A 75 -16.83 1.84 17.11
N GLU A 76 -17.49 0.69 16.98
CA GLU A 76 -18.42 0.16 17.99
C GLU A 76 -17.75 -0.40 19.24
N THR A 77 -16.43 -0.64 19.23
CA THR A 77 -15.80 -1.39 20.32
C THR A 77 -15.12 -0.50 21.37
N GLU A 78 -15.90 -0.04 22.35
CA GLU A 78 -15.42 0.75 23.49
C GLU A 78 -14.83 -0.08 24.65
N GLU A 79 -14.91 -1.42 24.64
CA GLU A 79 -14.45 -2.25 25.76
C GLU A 79 -13.38 -3.27 25.33
N SER A 80 -12.12 -3.01 25.73
CA SER A 80 -10.91 -3.85 25.93
C SER A 80 -10.56 -5.08 25.06
N GLU A 81 -11.44 -5.57 24.19
CA GLU A 81 -11.25 -6.72 23.29
C GLU A 81 -11.77 -6.39 21.87
N GLY A 82 -11.59 -5.13 21.47
CA GLY A 82 -12.11 -4.59 20.22
C GLY A 82 -11.27 -4.80 18.98
N PHE A 83 -11.95 -4.90 17.85
CA PHE A 83 -11.34 -4.99 16.54
C PHE A 83 -10.59 -3.69 16.20
N ARG A 84 -9.25 -3.74 16.23
CA ARG A 84 -8.41 -2.59 15.85
C ARG A 84 -8.13 -2.61 14.35
N LEU A 85 -8.44 -1.52 13.67
CA LEU A 85 -8.25 -1.39 12.24
C LEU A 85 -6.98 -0.60 11.90
N ALA A 86 -6.11 -1.16 11.08
CA ALA A 86 -4.97 -0.43 10.50
C ALA A 86 -5.16 -0.32 8.99
N VAL A 87 -5.21 0.91 8.48
CA VAL A 87 -5.38 1.18 7.04
C VAL A 87 -4.04 1.62 6.48
N ALA A 88 -3.41 0.79 5.66
CA ALA A 88 -2.15 1.11 5.00
C ALA A 88 -2.38 1.46 3.52
N ILE A 89 -2.04 2.69 3.11
CA ILE A 89 -2.23 3.17 1.74
C ILE A 89 -0.87 3.59 1.17
N ASP A 90 -0.48 2.96 0.05
CA ASP A 90 0.71 3.34 -0.69
C ASP A 90 0.37 4.30 -1.84
N GLY A 91 1.11 5.40 -1.96
CA GLY A 91 0.91 6.40 -3.01
C GLY A 91 -0.41 7.17 -2.88
N VAL A 92 -0.72 7.66 -1.68
CA VAL A 92 -1.99 8.34 -1.35
C VAL A 92 -2.26 9.59 -2.21
N ASN A 93 -1.19 10.21 -2.72
CA ASN A 93 -1.26 11.34 -3.65
C ASN A 93 -2.02 11.05 -4.95
N SER A 94 -2.18 9.78 -5.33
CA SER A 94 -3.01 9.39 -6.47
C SER A 94 -4.51 9.62 -6.26
N LEU A 95 -4.99 9.74 -5.01
CA LEU A 95 -6.41 9.92 -4.71
C LEU A 95 -6.93 11.31 -5.04
N TRP A 96 -6.09 12.34 -4.97
CA TRP A 96 -6.40 13.73 -5.32
C TRP A 96 -5.71 14.20 -6.61
N GLY A 97 -4.87 13.33 -7.20
CA GLY A 97 -4.22 13.58 -8.48
C GLY A 97 -5.15 13.46 -9.69
N ARG A 98 -4.65 13.84 -10.86
CA ARG A 98 -5.36 13.66 -12.13
C ARG A 98 -5.32 12.21 -12.58
N THR A 99 -6.40 11.73 -13.19
CA THR A 99 -6.43 10.36 -13.75
C THR A 99 -5.99 10.37 -15.21
N THR A 100 -5.50 9.22 -15.69
CA THR A 100 -5.24 8.98 -17.13
C THR A 100 -6.45 8.39 -17.86
N ILE A 101 -7.55 8.14 -17.14
CA ILE A 101 -8.75 7.50 -17.67
C ILE A 101 -9.57 8.53 -18.44
N LYS A 102 -10.09 8.12 -19.60
CA LYS A 102 -10.93 8.95 -20.45
C LYS A 102 -12.30 8.31 -20.62
N LYS A 103 -13.35 9.13 -20.69
CA LYS A 103 -14.71 8.72 -21.02
C LYS A 103 -14.79 8.36 -22.52
N GLU A 104 -15.93 7.82 -22.95
CA GLU A 104 -16.17 7.46 -24.37
C GLU A 104 -16.05 8.68 -25.31
N ASP A 105 -16.41 9.85 -24.82
CA ASP A 105 -16.27 11.15 -25.51
C ASP A 105 -14.81 11.69 -25.54
N LYS A 106 -13.84 10.92 -25.03
CA LYS A 106 -12.42 11.25 -24.87
C LYS A 106 -12.13 12.37 -23.85
N SER A 107 -13.13 12.84 -23.11
CA SER A 107 -12.93 13.76 -21.99
C SER A 107 -12.23 13.04 -20.81
N PRO A 108 -11.42 13.74 -20.01
CA PRO A 108 -10.79 13.14 -18.83
C PRO A 108 -11.82 12.82 -17.74
N VAL A 109 -11.61 11.71 -17.02
CA VAL A 109 -12.42 11.33 -15.85
C VAL A 109 -11.83 11.96 -14.60
N ALA A 110 -12.65 12.66 -13.81
CA ALA A 110 -12.22 13.18 -12.52
C ALA A 110 -12.01 12.02 -11.51
N PRO A 111 -11.05 12.13 -10.58
CA PRO A 111 -10.80 11.09 -9.59
C PRO A 111 -12.02 10.81 -8.70
N GLU A 112 -12.86 11.81 -8.45
CA GLU A 112 -14.10 11.71 -7.67
C GLU A 112 -15.17 10.83 -8.34
N GLU A 113 -15.17 10.74 -9.67
CA GLU A 113 -16.11 9.90 -10.41
C GLU A 113 -15.78 8.41 -10.29
N LEU A 114 -14.56 8.07 -9.84
CA LEU A 114 -14.13 6.69 -9.66
C LEU A 114 -14.58 6.18 -8.28
N THR A 115 -15.53 5.25 -8.28
CA THR A 115 -16.14 4.66 -7.07
C THR A 115 -15.11 4.16 -6.06
N LEU A 116 -14.00 3.58 -6.53
CA LEU A 116 -12.92 3.10 -5.66
C LEU A 116 -12.19 4.24 -4.96
N ILE A 117 -11.86 5.32 -5.68
CA ILE A 117 -11.20 6.51 -5.09
C ILE A 117 -12.15 7.15 -4.08
N HIS A 118 -13.43 7.29 -4.42
CA HIS A 118 -14.45 7.81 -3.51
C HIS A 118 -14.53 7.01 -2.20
N ASN A 119 -14.54 5.68 -2.29
CA ASN A 119 -14.60 4.83 -1.10
C ASN A 119 -13.30 4.85 -0.30
N LEU A 120 -12.13 4.98 -0.94
CA LEU A 120 -10.84 5.09 -0.26
C LEU A 120 -10.65 6.45 0.43
N ARG A 121 -11.10 7.56 -0.17
CA ARG A 121 -11.11 8.88 0.48
C ARG A 121 -11.88 8.82 1.80
N LYS A 122 -13.05 8.17 1.80
CA LYS A 122 -13.82 7.93 3.03
C LYS A 122 -13.08 7.10 4.09
N MET A 123 -12.11 6.26 3.72
CA MET A 123 -11.31 5.52 4.71
C MET A 123 -10.25 6.39 5.39
N ILE A 124 -9.81 7.45 4.72
CA ILE A 124 -8.81 8.39 5.22
C ILE A 124 -9.45 9.42 6.15
N ASP A 125 -10.73 9.76 5.93
CA ASP A 125 -11.46 10.68 6.80
C ASP A 125 -11.36 10.28 8.28
N ASN A 126 -11.16 11.27 9.15
CA ASN A 126 -11.06 11.12 10.61
C ASN A 126 -12.41 10.89 11.31
N ASN A 127 -13.43 10.42 10.59
CA ASN A 127 -14.80 10.23 11.07
C ASN A 127 -15.05 8.84 11.68
N TRP A 128 -14.00 8.15 12.10
CA TRP A 128 -14.07 6.86 12.79
C TRP A 128 -12.93 6.71 13.81
N CYS A 129 -13.13 5.89 14.84
CA CYS A 129 -12.17 5.63 15.90
C CYS A 129 -11.86 4.12 15.99
N GLY A 130 -10.91 3.74 16.84
CA GLY A 130 -10.52 2.32 17.01
C GLY A 130 -9.46 1.84 16.01
N GLY A 131 -8.75 2.75 15.33
CA GLY A 131 -7.70 2.38 14.39
C GLY A 131 -6.75 3.51 14.02
N ALA A 132 -5.85 3.22 13.07
CA ALA A 132 -4.86 4.14 12.57
C ALA A 132 -4.74 4.05 11.05
N VAL A 133 -4.62 5.21 10.39
CA VAL A 133 -4.33 5.32 8.96
C VAL A 133 -2.85 5.62 8.78
N ILE A 134 -2.17 4.80 7.99
CA ILE A 134 -0.76 4.94 7.62
C ILE A 134 -0.72 5.11 6.11
N ALA A 135 -0.34 6.30 5.66
CA ALA A 135 -0.27 6.63 4.25
C ALA A 135 1.16 6.97 3.86
N THR A 136 1.59 6.53 2.69
CA THR A 136 2.87 6.93 2.08
C THR A 136 2.61 7.77 0.83
N LEU A 137 3.50 8.72 0.60
CA LEU A 137 3.55 9.48 -0.65
C LEU A 137 4.43 8.72 -1.64
N SER A 138 4.01 8.69 -2.90
CA SER A 138 4.83 8.12 -3.97
C SER A 138 5.03 9.12 -5.09
N GLN A 139 6.29 9.47 -5.34
CA GLN A 139 6.67 10.17 -6.57
C GLN A 139 6.66 9.21 -7.76
N THR A 140 7.08 7.95 -7.55
CA THR A 140 7.16 6.94 -8.61
C THR A 140 5.75 6.49 -9.00
N GLY A 141 5.26 7.00 -10.13
CA GLY A 141 3.87 6.80 -10.57
C GLY A 141 2.93 7.98 -10.28
N SER A 142 3.45 9.07 -9.71
CA SER A 142 2.70 10.34 -9.66
C SER A 142 2.45 10.84 -11.08
N LEU A 143 1.20 11.17 -11.37
CA LEU A 143 0.79 11.71 -12.66
C LEU A 143 0.91 13.23 -12.61
N TYR A 144 1.65 13.80 -13.56
CA TYR A 144 1.81 15.26 -13.74
C TYR A 144 2.53 16.00 -12.60
N SER A 145 3.27 15.30 -11.73
CA SER A 145 4.17 15.92 -10.74
C SER A 145 5.62 15.92 -11.27
N PRO A 146 6.42 16.96 -11.00
CA PRO A 146 7.82 16.98 -11.42
C PRO A 146 8.60 15.88 -10.70
N SER A 147 9.64 15.35 -11.35
CA SER A 147 10.42 14.22 -10.80
C SER A 147 11.17 14.56 -9.51
N SER A 148 11.35 15.84 -9.22
CA SER A 148 12.01 16.35 -8.02
C SER A 148 11.04 16.66 -6.86
N ALA A 149 9.72 16.57 -7.06
CA ALA A 149 8.76 16.83 -5.98
C ALA A 149 8.74 15.66 -4.99
N TYR A 150 8.95 16.00 -3.71
CA TYR A 150 8.91 15.05 -2.60
C TYR A 150 8.16 15.59 -1.38
N LEU A 151 7.80 16.88 -1.36
CA LEU A 151 7.11 17.48 -0.23
C LEU A 151 5.63 17.08 -0.23
N PRO A 152 5.02 16.83 0.94
CA PRO A 152 3.61 16.47 1.03
C PRO A 152 2.67 17.45 0.31
N LYS A 153 2.86 18.76 0.51
CA LYS A 153 2.03 19.79 -0.12
C LYS A 153 2.16 19.81 -1.66
N GLU A 154 3.35 19.53 -2.18
CA GLU A 154 3.59 19.49 -3.63
C GLU A 154 2.95 18.27 -4.28
N LEU A 155 3.02 17.11 -3.62
CA LEU A 155 2.51 15.84 -4.16
C LEU A 155 1.00 15.68 -3.98
N LEU A 156 0.44 16.14 -2.86
CA LEU A 156 -0.99 16.06 -2.56
C LEU A 156 -1.80 17.17 -3.23
N GLY A 157 -1.17 18.31 -3.53
CA GLY A 157 -1.87 19.54 -3.89
C GLY A 157 -2.61 20.15 -2.70
N GLU A 158 -3.33 21.24 -2.94
CA GLU A 158 -4.09 21.94 -1.88
C GLU A 158 -5.26 21.08 -1.38
N GLU A 159 -6.06 20.50 -2.27
CA GLU A 159 -7.21 19.66 -1.92
C GLU A 159 -6.82 18.46 -1.05
N GLY A 160 -5.76 17.73 -1.45
CA GLY A 160 -5.31 16.55 -0.71
C GLY A 160 -4.64 16.89 0.62
N PHE A 161 -3.96 18.04 0.69
CA PHE A 161 -3.35 18.51 1.93
C PHE A 161 -4.42 18.94 2.94
N ASP A 162 -5.40 19.73 2.51
CA ASP A 162 -6.50 20.20 3.36
C ASP A 162 -7.40 19.03 3.81
N SER A 163 -7.63 18.04 2.94
CA SER A 163 -8.44 16.86 3.28
C SER A 163 -7.79 15.94 4.31
N MET A 164 -6.46 15.91 4.40
CA MET A 164 -5.73 15.07 5.37
C MET A 164 -5.36 15.83 6.65
N ASP A 165 -5.56 17.13 6.70
CA ASP A 165 -5.26 17.94 7.89
C ASP A 165 -6.25 17.63 9.02
N PRO A 166 -5.82 17.32 10.25
CA PRO A 166 -4.44 17.20 10.74
C PRO A 166 -3.81 15.81 10.54
N PHE A 167 -2.54 15.77 10.11
CA PHE A 167 -1.74 14.54 10.01
C PHE A 167 -0.32 14.71 10.58
N ILE A 168 0.34 13.58 10.86
CA ILE A 168 1.72 13.55 11.37
C ILE A 168 2.69 13.21 10.22
N PRO A 169 3.45 14.18 9.68
CA PRO A 169 4.44 13.91 8.64
C PRO A 169 5.65 13.17 9.22
N VAL A 170 6.04 12.05 8.59
CA VAL A 170 7.25 11.30 8.95
C VAL A 170 8.23 11.34 7.77
N PRO A 171 9.34 12.12 7.86
CA PRO A 171 10.33 12.17 6.79
C PRO A 171 11.16 10.88 6.78
N VAL A 172 11.36 10.32 5.58
CA VAL A 172 12.21 9.15 5.36
C VAL A 172 13.45 9.58 4.59
N SER A 173 14.59 9.53 5.26
CA SER A 173 15.90 9.92 4.70
C SER A 173 16.60 8.75 4.00
N ASN A 174 17.69 9.05 3.29
CA ASN A 174 18.64 8.03 2.84
C ASN A 174 19.28 7.29 4.02
N TYR A 175 19.93 6.15 3.74
CA TYR A 175 20.56 5.36 4.80
C TYR A 175 21.61 6.17 5.56
N SER A 176 21.61 6.01 6.88
CA SER A 176 22.75 6.32 7.72
C SER A 176 23.92 5.38 7.41
N GLU A 177 25.11 5.73 7.88
CA GLU A 177 26.31 4.90 7.68
C GLU A 177 26.14 3.49 8.26
N LYS A 178 25.51 3.38 9.44
CA LYS A 178 25.27 2.10 10.09
C LYS A 178 24.26 1.24 9.32
N GLU A 179 23.19 1.85 8.81
CA GLU A 179 22.19 1.14 8.00
C GLU A 179 22.77 0.68 6.66
N PHE A 180 23.57 1.54 6.03
CA PHE A 180 24.31 1.16 4.82
C PHE A 180 25.23 -0.03 5.09
N GLU A 181 26.01 0.03 6.18
CA GLU A 181 26.91 -1.05 6.56
C GLU A 181 26.16 -2.37 6.74
N SER A 182 25.05 -2.31 7.47
CA SER A 182 24.23 -3.47 7.76
C SER A 182 23.63 -4.06 6.48
N CYS A 183 23.19 -3.20 5.54
CA CYS A 183 22.67 -3.63 4.25
C CYS A 183 23.75 -4.22 3.33
N TYR A 184 24.94 -3.63 3.31
CA TYR A 184 26.09 -4.13 2.55
C TYR A 184 26.55 -5.50 3.06
N LEU A 185 26.69 -5.65 4.38
CA LEU A 185 27.03 -6.93 5.01
C LEU A 185 25.96 -8.00 4.72
N TYR A 186 24.68 -7.64 4.72
CA TYR A 186 23.60 -8.54 4.32
C TYR A 186 23.78 -9.04 2.87
N TYR A 187 24.13 -8.16 1.92
CA TYR A 187 24.37 -8.57 0.54
C TYR A 187 25.59 -9.48 0.40
N LEU A 188 26.65 -9.25 1.19
CA LEU A 188 27.82 -10.13 1.20
C LEU A 188 27.51 -11.53 1.73
N ASP A 189 26.78 -11.60 2.85
CA ASP A 189 26.37 -12.85 3.50
C ASP A 189 25.47 -13.69 2.60
N ARG A 190 24.55 -13.04 1.87
CA ARG A 190 23.69 -13.71 0.88
C ARG A 190 24.40 -14.05 -0.43
N HIS A 191 25.69 -13.74 -0.55
CA HIS A 191 26.44 -13.82 -1.78
C HIS A 191 25.71 -13.13 -2.95
N TRP A 192 25.07 -12.00 -2.68
CA TRP A 192 24.37 -11.22 -3.70
C TRP A 192 25.38 -10.51 -4.62
N LEU A 193 26.45 -9.96 -4.02
CA LEU A 193 27.55 -9.33 -4.75
C LEU A 193 28.49 -10.39 -5.34
N GLN A 194 28.49 -10.54 -6.66
CA GLN A 194 29.29 -11.56 -7.34
C GLN A 194 30.70 -11.06 -7.66
N HIS A 195 30.81 -9.79 -8.07
CA HIS A 195 32.07 -9.20 -8.49
C HIS A 195 33.12 -9.19 -7.35
N PRO A 196 34.39 -9.59 -7.61
CA PRO A 196 35.42 -9.60 -6.58
C PRO A 196 35.75 -8.22 -6.02
N HIS A 197 35.78 -7.18 -6.86
CA HIS A 197 36.11 -5.82 -6.43
C HIS A 197 35.00 -5.17 -5.60
N SER A 198 33.74 -5.61 -5.72
CA SER A 198 32.66 -5.08 -4.89
C SER A 198 32.72 -5.55 -3.44
N LYS A 199 33.62 -6.50 -3.13
CA LYS A 199 33.86 -7.02 -1.78
C LYS A 199 35.02 -6.32 -1.06
N THR A 200 35.79 -5.48 -1.76
CA THR A 200 36.91 -4.74 -1.17
C THR A 200 36.45 -3.42 -0.56
N ASP A 201 37.28 -2.83 0.30
CA ASP A 201 36.99 -1.54 0.93
C ASP A 201 36.91 -0.40 -0.08
N GLU A 202 37.67 -0.48 -1.19
CA GLU A 202 37.60 0.48 -2.29
C GLU A 202 36.26 0.37 -3.03
N GLY A 203 35.84 -0.84 -3.40
CA GLY A 203 34.56 -1.05 -4.09
C GLY A 203 33.38 -0.60 -3.24
N LYS A 204 33.45 -0.82 -1.92
CA LYS A 204 32.44 -0.30 -0.98
C LYS A 204 32.36 1.23 -0.99
N LYS A 205 33.50 1.94 -0.99
CA LYS A 205 33.54 3.41 -1.08
C LYS A 205 32.94 3.91 -2.41
N GLU A 206 33.22 3.23 -3.51
CA GLU A 206 32.62 3.55 -4.82
C GLU A 206 31.10 3.35 -4.81
N ILE A 207 30.62 2.24 -4.24
CA ILE A 207 29.18 1.97 -4.10
C ILE A 207 28.50 3.06 -3.25
N ILE A 208 29.12 3.47 -2.14
CA ILE A 208 28.61 4.56 -1.29
C ILE A 208 28.53 5.87 -2.10
N PHE A 209 29.58 6.19 -2.85
CA PHE A 209 29.66 7.42 -3.64
C PHE A 209 28.60 7.45 -4.75
N LEU A 210 28.48 6.37 -5.53
CA LEU A 210 27.54 6.28 -6.64
C LEU A 210 26.07 6.21 -6.18
N SER A 211 25.80 5.51 -5.08
CA SER A 211 24.44 5.40 -4.54
C SER A 211 24.03 6.63 -3.74
N ASN A 212 24.98 7.42 -3.24
CA ASN A 212 24.78 8.44 -2.22
C ASN A 212 23.94 7.92 -1.03
N ARG A 213 24.12 6.63 -0.69
CA ARG A 213 23.34 5.90 0.33
C ARG A 213 21.82 5.87 0.07
N ASN A 214 21.39 6.13 -1.16
CA ASN A 214 20.00 5.99 -1.55
C ASN A 214 19.63 4.49 -1.66
N PRO A 215 18.60 4.01 -0.94
CA PRO A 215 18.23 2.59 -0.92
C PRO A 215 17.85 1.98 -2.27
N SER A 216 17.25 2.77 -3.17
CA SER A 216 16.79 2.32 -4.49
C SER A 216 17.95 2.26 -5.47
N VAL A 217 18.78 3.31 -5.48
CA VAL A 217 19.99 3.34 -6.32
C VAL A 217 20.97 2.25 -5.89
N LEU A 218 21.18 2.06 -4.58
CA LEU A 218 22.05 1.00 -4.06
C LEU A 218 21.63 -0.39 -4.53
N GLU A 219 20.35 -0.73 -4.41
CA GLU A 219 19.87 -2.04 -4.86
C GLU A 219 20.00 -2.21 -6.36
N ARG A 220 19.68 -1.18 -7.15
CA ARG A 220 19.87 -1.21 -8.60
C ARG A 220 21.33 -1.42 -8.97
N LEU A 221 22.26 -0.73 -8.30
CA LEU A 221 23.70 -0.90 -8.51
C LEU A 221 24.14 -2.33 -8.16
N CYS A 222 23.77 -2.82 -6.98
CA CYS A 222 24.14 -4.15 -6.52
C CYS A 222 23.47 -5.29 -7.30
N ALA A 223 22.37 -5.05 -8.02
CA ALA A 223 21.67 -6.07 -8.78
C ALA A 223 22.46 -6.55 -10.02
N PHE A 224 23.43 -5.77 -10.50
CA PHE A 224 24.27 -6.13 -11.65
C PHE A 224 25.76 -6.29 -11.32
N LEU A 225 26.12 -6.30 -10.02
CA LEU A 225 27.48 -6.52 -9.52
C LEU A 225 27.67 -7.95 -9.01
#